data_AF-A0A2Z5FPT6-F1
#
_entry.id   AF-A0A2Z5FPT6-F1
#
_cell.length_a   1.000
_cell.length_b   1.000
_cell.length_c   1.000
_cell.angle_alpha   90.00
_cell.angle_beta   90.00
_cell.angle_gamma   90.00
#
_symmetry.space_group_name_H-M   'P 1'
#
loop_
_entity.id
_entity.type
_entity.pdbx_description
1 polymer ?
#
loop_
_entity_poly.entity_id
_entity_poly.type
_entity_poly.pdbx_seq_one_letter_code
_entity_poly.pdbx_strand_id
1 'polypeptide(L)'
;AKDDAAGQAIANRFTSNIKGLTQAARNANDGISVAQTTEGALSEINNNLQRIRELTVQATTGTNSDSDLDSIQDEIKSRLDEIDRVSGQTQFNGVNVLAKDGSMKIQVGANDGETITIDLKKIDSDTLGLNGFNVNGKGTITNKAATVSDLTSAGAKLNTTTGLYDLKTENTLLTTDAAFDKLGNGD
;
A
#
# COMPACT_ATOMS: atom_id res chain seq x y z
N ALA A 1 -8.92 -66.56 5.72
CA ALA A 1 -10.24 -65.92 5.49
C ALA A 1 -10.59 -64.88 6.57
N LYS A 2 -10.72 -65.25 7.85
CA LYS A 2 -11.03 -64.28 8.94
C LYS A 2 -9.85 -63.38 9.29
N ASP A 3 -8.62 -63.90 9.28
CA ASP A 3 -7.38 -63.13 9.51
C ASP A 3 -7.03 -62.18 8.36
N ASP A 4 -7.31 -62.57 7.11
CA ASP A 4 -7.05 -61.73 5.94
C ASP A 4 -8.01 -60.54 5.86
N ALA A 5 -9.26 -60.68 6.31
CA ALA A 5 -10.25 -59.61 6.24
C ALA A 5 -9.88 -58.40 7.11
N ALA A 6 -9.35 -58.65 8.32
CA ALA A 6 -8.90 -57.58 9.22
C ALA A 6 -7.61 -56.93 8.71
N GLY A 7 -6.63 -57.71 8.24
CA GLY A 7 -5.39 -57.20 7.64
C GLY A 7 -5.65 -56.41 6.36
N GLN A 8 -6.56 -56.88 5.51
CA GLN A 8 -6.96 -56.21 4.27
C GLN A 8 -7.73 -54.91 4.55
N ALA A 9 -8.59 -54.88 5.58
CA ALA A 9 -9.25 -53.66 6.01
C ALA A 9 -8.26 -52.58 6.49
N ILE A 10 -7.24 -52.99 7.25
CA ILE A 10 -6.16 -52.10 7.70
C ILE A 10 -5.31 -51.61 6.52
N ALA A 11 -4.93 -52.51 5.61
CA ALA A 11 -4.16 -52.18 4.41
C ALA A 11 -4.94 -51.22 3.47
N ASN A 12 -6.24 -51.43 3.31
CA ASN A 12 -7.12 -50.53 2.56
C ASN A 12 -7.18 -49.15 3.21
N ARG A 13 -7.31 -49.08 4.55
CA ARG A 13 -7.28 -47.81 5.29
C ARG A 13 -5.96 -47.07 5.10
N PHE A 14 -4.82 -47.76 5.21
CA PHE A 14 -3.51 -47.14 4.98
C PHE A 14 -3.32 -46.69 3.53
N THR A 15 -3.77 -47.49 2.57
CA THR A 15 -3.72 -47.12 1.15
C THR A 15 -4.55 -45.86 0.88
N SER A 16 -5.76 -45.77 1.45
CA SER A 16 -6.60 -44.57 1.33
C SER A 16 -5.93 -43.36 1.99
N ASN A 17 -5.37 -43.51 3.19
CA ASN A 17 -4.64 -42.43 3.87
C ASN A 17 -3.43 -41.96 3.07
N ILE A 18 -2.63 -42.87 2.49
CA ILE A 18 -1.48 -42.51 1.65
C ILE A 18 -1.93 -41.73 0.42
N LYS A 19 -3.01 -42.16 -0.25
CA LYS A 19 -3.58 -41.44 -1.38
C LYS A 19 -4.11 -40.06 -0.97
N GLY A 20 -4.77 -39.97 0.18
CA GLY A 20 -5.23 -38.71 0.78
C GLY A 20 -4.07 -37.76 1.05
N LEU A 21 -3.02 -38.23 1.73
CA LEU A 21 -1.81 -37.44 2.01
C LEU A 21 -1.09 -37.01 0.73
N THR A 22 -1.05 -37.85 -0.29
CA THR A 22 -0.45 -37.51 -1.60
C THR A 22 -1.22 -36.37 -2.27
N GLN A 23 -2.56 -36.40 -2.22
CA GLN A 23 -3.37 -35.30 -2.73
C GLN A 23 -3.20 -34.04 -1.87
N ALA A 24 -3.21 -34.18 -0.56
CA ALA A 24 -3.01 -33.10 0.39
C ALA A 24 -1.68 -32.38 0.17
N ALA A 25 -0.60 -33.12 -0.12
CA ALA A 25 0.69 -32.53 -0.47
C ALA A 25 0.61 -31.68 -1.75
N ARG A 26 -0.12 -32.12 -2.78
CA ARG A 26 -0.35 -31.32 -3.99
C ARG A 26 -1.16 -30.05 -3.69
N ASN A 27 -2.25 -30.19 -2.95
CA ASN A 27 -3.08 -29.05 -2.54
C ASN A 27 -2.27 -28.03 -1.70
N ALA A 28 -1.38 -28.50 -0.82
CA ALA A 28 -0.51 -27.63 -0.05
C ALA A 28 0.47 -26.86 -0.94
N ASN A 29 1.04 -27.49 -1.97
CA ASN A 29 1.88 -26.81 -2.96
C ASN A 29 1.09 -25.76 -3.78
N ASP A 30 -0.18 -26.03 -4.10
CA ASP A 30 -1.05 -25.04 -4.73
C ASP A 30 -1.29 -23.85 -3.78
N GLY A 31 -1.49 -24.11 -2.50
CA GLY A 31 -1.60 -23.07 -1.48
C GLY A 31 -0.37 -22.19 -1.34
N ILE A 32 0.82 -22.80 -1.40
CA ILE A 32 2.09 -22.05 -1.44
C ILE A 32 2.15 -21.18 -2.70
N SER A 33 1.74 -21.72 -3.84
CA SER A 33 1.77 -21.00 -5.11
C SER A 33 0.80 -19.81 -5.14
N VAL A 34 -0.39 -19.96 -4.54
CA VAL A 34 -1.35 -18.85 -4.30
C VAL A 34 -0.69 -17.78 -3.44
N ALA A 35 -0.10 -18.17 -2.31
CA ALA A 35 0.52 -17.25 -1.38
C ALA A 35 1.68 -16.47 -2.05
N GLN A 36 2.56 -17.15 -2.80
CA GLN A 36 3.66 -16.53 -3.52
C GLN A 36 3.18 -15.56 -4.62
N THR A 37 2.15 -15.95 -5.39
CA THR A 37 1.56 -15.07 -6.40
C THR A 37 0.98 -13.81 -5.75
N THR A 38 0.30 -13.98 -4.61
CA THR A 38 -0.27 -12.88 -3.83
C THR A 38 0.83 -11.99 -3.24
N GLU A 39 1.90 -12.57 -2.69
CA GLU A 39 3.05 -11.86 -2.13
C GLU A 39 3.77 -11.02 -3.18
N GLY A 40 3.98 -11.57 -4.39
CA GLY A 40 4.56 -10.82 -5.50
C GLY A 40 3.73 -9.59 -5.88
N ALA A 41 2.40 -9.74 -5.97
CA ALA A 41 1.50 -8.62 -6.25
C ALA A 41 1.49 -7.59 -5.11
N LEU A 42 1.53 -8.03 -3.85
CA LEU A 42 1.61 -7.13 -2.69
C LEU A 42 2.92 -6.35 -2.66
N SER A 43 4.03 -6.97 -3.09
CA SER A 43 5.32 -6.29 -3.23
C SER A 43 5.23 -5.15 -4.25
N GLU A 44 4.61 -5.38 -5.41
CA GLU A 44 4.38 -4.34 -6.42
C GLU A 44 3.48 -3.21 -5.91
N ILE A 45 2.40 -3.54 -5.19
CA ILE A 45 1.55 -2.53 -4.54
C ILE A 45 2.37 -1.72 -3.53
N ASN A 46 3.21 -2.37 -2.73
CA ASN A 46 4.06 -1.69 -1.74
C ASN A 46 5.06 -0.73 -2.41
N ASN A 47 5.72 -1.15 -3.49
CA ASN A 47 6.64 -0.31 -4.25
C ASN A 47 5.93 0.94 -4.82
N ASN A 48 4.72 0.78 -5.37
CA ASN A 48 3.91 1.91 -5.83
C ASN A 48 3.54 2.86 -4.69
N LEU A 49 3.19 2.34 -3.51
CA LEU A 49 2.89 3.16 -2.33
C LEU A 49 4.11 3.93 -1.82
N GLN A 50 5.29 3.32 -1.84
CA GLN A 50 6.53 4.01 -1.50
C GLN A 50 6.80 5.15 -2.50
N ARG A 51 6.61 4.91 -3.80
CA ARG A 51 6.73 5.95 -4.83
C ARG A 51 5.74 7.09 -4.64
N ILE A 52 4.47 6.79 -4.32
CA ILE A 52 3.46 7.82 -4.00
C ILE A 52 3.90 8.65 -2.79
N ARG A 53 4.47 8.02 -1.76
CA ARG A 53 5.00 8.74 -0.59
C ARG A 53 6.14 9.68 -0.96
N GLU A 54 7.09 9.24 -1.78
CA GLU A 54 8.19 10.10 -2.27
C GLU A 54 7.64 11.32 -3.03
N LEU A 55 6.71 11.08 -3.95
CA LEU A 55 6.05 12.13 -4.74
C LEU A 55 5.30 13.12 -3.85
N THR A 56 4.66 12.63 -2.78
CA THR A 56 3.96 13.49 -1.80
C THR A 56 4.93 14.40 -1.04
N VAL A 57 6.08 13.86 -0.61
CA VAL A 57 7.13 14.65 0.05
C VAL A 57 7.71 15.68 -0.92
N GLN A 58 7.94 15.27 -2.18
CA GLN A 58 8.39 16.17 -3.23
C GLN A 58 7.41 17.33 -3.43
N ALA A 59 6.11 17.05 -3.53
CA ALA A 59 5.06 18.06 -3.68
C ALA A 59 4.98 19.03 -2.48
N THR A 60 5.26 18.55 -1.27
CA THR A 60 5.23 19.37 -0.04
C THR A 60 6.38 20.40 0.02
N THR A 61 7.42 20.23 -0.80
CA THR A 61 8.54 21.18 -0.83
C THR A 61 8.09 22.51 -1.46
N GLY A 62 8.20 23.61 -0.70
CA GLY A 62 7.59 24.92 -1.04
C GLY A 62 8.17 25.66 -2.25
N THR A 63 9.00 25.02 -3.07
CA THR A 63 9.59 25.61 -4.29
C THR A 63 8.91 25.15 -5.57
N ASN A 64 7.94 24.24 -5.50
CA ASN A 64 7.24 23.73 -6.68
C ASN A 64 6.28 24.77 -7.26
N SER A 65 6.23 24.87 -8.58
CA SER A 65 5.19 25.61 -9.29
C SER A 65 3.88 24.81 -9.36
N ASP A 66 2.76 25.47 -9.68
CA ASP A 66 1.47 24.79 -9.88
C ASP A 66 1.55 23.70 -10.97
N SER A 67 2.34 23.91 -12.02
CA SER A 67 2.58 22.91 -13.07
C SER A 67 3.40 21.71 -12.60
N ASP A 68 4.33 21.92 -11.65
CA ASP A 68 5.09 20.82 -11.06
C ASP A 68 4.18 19.97 -10.16
N LEU A 69 3.32 20.61 -9.38
CA LEU A 69 2.33 19.91 -8.55
C LEU A 69 1.32 19.12 -9.39
N ASP A 70 0.86 19.68 -10.52
CA ASP A 70 0.00 18.95 -11.46
C ASP A 70 0.72 17.73 -12.06
N SER A 71 1.99 17.87 -12.44
CA SER A 71 2.78 16.75 -12.98
C SER A 71 3.02 15.63 -11.95
N ILE A 72 3.32 16.01 -10.70
CA ILE A 72 3.47 15.06 -9.58
C ILE A 72 2.14 14.36 -9.30
N GLN A 73 1.02 15.11 -9.35
CA GLN A 73 -0.31 14.54 -9.16
C GLN A 73 -0.66 13.52 -10.24
N ASP A 74 -0.32 13.78 -11.50
CA ASP A 74 -0.54 12.84 -12.60
C ASP A 74 0.29 11.56 -12.42
N GLU A 75 1.54 11.66 -11.93
CA GLU A 75 2.33 10.48 -11.59
C GLU A 75 1.69 9.69 -10.45
N ILE A 76 1.26 10.35 -9.37
CA ILE A 76 0.55 9.71 -8.24
C ILE A 76 -0.69 8.98 -8.74
N LYS A 77 -1.49 9.61 -9.61
CA LYS A 77 -2.68 8.99 -10.20
C LYS A 77 -2.31 7.74 -10.99
N SER A 78 -1.27 7.80 -11.83
CA SER A 78 -0.81 6.63 -12.57
C SER A 78 -0.35 5.48 -11.65
N ARG A 79 0.24 5.77 -10.49
CA ARG A 79 0.60 4.75 -9.50
C ARG A 79 -0.62 4.16 -8.80
N LEU A 80 -1.64 4.97 -8.49
CA LEU A 80 -2.90 4.49 -7.93
C LEU A 80 -3.65 3.61 -8.93
N ASP A 81 -3.73 4.02 -10.20
CA ASP A 81 -4.34 3.22 -11.27
C ASP A 81 -3.58 1.88 -11.44
N GLU A 82 -2.26 1.88 -11.28
CA GLU A 82 -1.45 0.66 -11.31
C GLU A 82 -1.70 -0.26 -10.11
N ILE A 83 -1.88 0.30 -8.90
CA ILE A 83 -2.31 -0.48 -7.72
C ILE A 83 -3.66 -1.16 -7.98
N ASP A 84 -4.63 -0.43 -8.52
CA ASP A 84 -5.96 -0.94 -8.84
C ASP A 84 -5.90 -2.02 -9.93
N ARG A 85 -5.03 -1.83 -10.93
CA ARG A 85 -4.77 -2.81 -11.98
C ARG A 85 -4.16 -4.09 -11.41
N VAL A 86 -3.09 -3.99 -10.62
CA VAL A 86 -2.42 -5.15 -10.00
C VAL A 86 -3.41 -5.90 -9.11
N SER A 87 -4.19 -5.19 -8.28
CA SER A 87 -5.23 -5.77 -7.45
C SER A 87 -6.29 -6.53 -8.26
N GLY A 88 -6.83 -5.89 -9.29
CA GLY A 88 -7.90 -6.43 -10.11
C GLY A 88 -7.48 -7.58 -11.03
N GLN A 89 -6.20 -7.60 -11.45
CA GLN A 89 -5.68 -8.57 -12.43
C GLN A 89 -4.85 -9.70 -11.81
N THR A 90 -4.49 -9.63 -10.53
CA THR A 90 -3.75 -10.71 -9.88
C THR A 90 -4.68 -11.89 -9.61
N GLN A 91 -4.47 -12.97 -10.35
CA GLN A 91 -5.26 -14.20 -10.27
C GLN A 91 -4.38 -15.43 -10.11
N PHE A 92 -4.86 -16.40 -9.33
CA PHE A 92 -4.33 -17.75 -9.29
C PHE A 92 -5.43 -18.73 -9.68
N ASN A 93 -5.18 -19.56 -10.70
CA ASN A 93 -6.13 -20.54 -11.21
C ASN A 93 -7.56 -19.98 -11.45
N GLY A 94 -7.65 -18.75 -11.98
CA GLY A 94 -8.91 -18.06 -12.25
C GLY A 94 -9.59 -17.42 -11.03
N VAL A 95 -8.98 -17.48 -9.84
CA VAL A 95 -9.46 -16.80 -8.64
C VAL A 95 -8.65 -15.52 -8.41
N ASN A 96 -9.32 -14.37 -8.37
CA ASN A 96 -8.70 -13.11 -8.01
C ASN A 96 -8.39 -13.09 -6.51
N VAL A 97 -7.12 -12.90 -6.17
CA VAL A 97 -6.62 -13.03 -4.78
C VAL A 97 -6.64 -11.71 -4.02
N LEU A 98 -6.70 -10.57 -4.72
CA LEU A 98 -6.65 -9.22 -4.13
C LEU A 98 -7.85 -8.33 -4.50
N ALA A 99 -8.72 -8.76 -5.42
CA ALA A 99 -9.79 -7.90 -5.94
C ALA A 99 -11.04 -7.83 -5.05
N LYS A 100 -11.22 -8.81 -4.15
CA LYS A 100 -12.38 -8.89 -3.25
C LYS A 100 -12.05 -9.60 -1.96
N ASP A 101 -12.80 -9.27 -0.92
CA ASP A 101 -12.77 -10.04 0.31
C ASP A 101 -13.33 -11.45 0.07
N GLY A 102 -12.66 -12.43 0.66
CA GLY A 102 -13.05 -13.82 0.56
C GLY A 102 -12.15 -14.73 1.37
N SER A 103 -12.34 -16.03 1.19
CA SER A 103 -11.49 -17.03 1.82
C SER A 103 -11.28 -18.19 0.86
N MET A 104 -10.06 -18.69 0.77
CA MET A 104 -9.73 -19.92 0.06
C MET A 104 -9.37 -21.01 1.07
N LYS A 105 -10.10 -22.12 1.06
CA LYS A 105 -9.82 -23.26 1.93
C LYS A 105 -9.02 -24.30 1.17
N ILE A 106 -7.92 -24.74 1.75
CA ILE A 106 -7.02 -25.73 1.16
C ILE A 106 -6.95 -26.92 2.09
N GLN A 107 -7.36 -28.08 1.58
CA GLN A 107 -7.29 -29.36 2.29
C GLN A 107 -5.86 -29.88 2.27
N VAL A 108 -5.20 -29.86 3.44
CA VAL A 108 -3.79 -30.22 3.60
C VAL A 108 -3.58 -31.50 4.41
N GLY A 109 -4.67 -32.18 4.77
CA GLY A 109 -4.63 -33.50 5.39
C GLY A 109 -5.47 -34.55 4.68
N ALA A 110 -5.33 -35.81 5.09
CA ALA A 110 -5.99 -36.95 4.47
C ALA A 110 -7.45 -37.11 4.90
N ASN A 111 -7.86 -36.48 6.01
CA ASN A 111 -9.22 -36.55 6.54
C ASN A 111 -9.94 -35.22 6.40
N ASP A 112 -11.27 -35.27 6.23
CA ASP A 112 -12.11 -34.08 6.11
C ASP A 112 -11.90 -33.11 7.29
N GLY A 113 -11.79 -31.82 6.98
CA GLY A 113 -11.64 -30.76 7.98
C GLY A 113 -10.18 -30.39 8.29
N GLU A 114 -9.21 -31.19 7.87
CA GLU A 114 -7.78 -30.86 7.93
C GLU A 114 -7.41 -29.79 6.87
N THR A 115 -7.91 -28.58 7.06
CA THR A 115 -7.81 -27.45 6.10
C THR A 115 -7.05 -26.26 6.66
N ILE A 116 -6.35 -25.54 5.77
CA ILE A 116 -5.84 -24.20 6.01
C ILE A 116 -6.74 -23.21 5.27
N THR A 117 -7.17 -22.15 5.95
CA THR A 117 -7.92 -21.06 5.33
C THR A 117 -6.99 -19.90 5.05
N ILE A 118 -6.96 -19.45 3.80
CA ILE A 118 -6.26 -18.24 3.36
C ILE A 118 -7.31 -17.16 3.20
N ASP A 119 -7.18 -16.08 3.96
CA ASP A 119 -8.05 -14.92 3.82
C ASP A 119 -7.60 -14.07 2.64
N LEU A 120 -8.50 -13.88 1.69
CA LEU A 120 -8.31 -12.99 0.56
C LEU A 120 -8.88 -11.64 0.94
N LYS A 121 -8.06 -10.59 0.81
CA LYS A 121 -8.46 -9.23 1.19
C LYS A 121 -8.42 -8.33 -0.03
N LYS A 122 -9.47 -7.53 -0.18
CA LYS A 122 -9.51 -6.47 -1.18
C LYS A 122 -8.46 -5.42 -0.83
N ILE A 123 -7.56 -5.13 -1.77
CA ILE A 123 -6.55 -4.08 -1.64
C ILE A 123 -6.57 -3.26 -2.91
N ASP A 124 -7.08 -2.04 -2.85
CA ASP A 124 -7.19 -1.09 -3.95
C ASP A 124 -7.15 0.33 -3.38
N SER A 125 -7.12 1.34 -4.26
CA SER A 125 -7.05 2.75 -3.88
C SER A 125 -8.16 3.15 -2.90
N ASP A 126 -9.34 2.54 -3.01
CA ASP A 126 -10.47 2.75 -2.11
C ASP A 126 -10.24 2.15 -0.71
N THR A 127 -9.91 0.87 -0.62
CA THR A 127 -9.65 0.19 0.67
C THR A 127 -8.39 0.69 1.38
N LEU A 128 -7.46 1.28 0.63
CA LEU A 128 -6.28 1.98 1.18
C LEU A 128 -6.58 3.43 1.61
N GLY A 129 -7.79 3.94 1.33
CA GLY A 129 -8.18 5.31 1.67
C GLY A 129 -7.48 6.39 0.83
N LEU A 130 -7.01 6.03 -0.36
CA LEU A 130 -6.29 6.91 -1.29
C LEU A 130 -7.18 7.41 -2.43
N ASN A 131 -8.45 7.03 -2.44
CA ASN A 131 -9.41 7.54 -3.42
C ASN A 131 -9.54 9.07 -3.29
N GLY A 132 -9.29 9.79 -4.38
CA GLY A 132 -9.29 11.26 -4.41
C GLY A 132 -8.08 11.93 -3.75
N PHE A 133 -7.04 11.16 -3.39
CA PHE A 133 -5.79 11.70 -2.86
C PHE A 133 -5.17 12.71 -3.83
N ASN A 134 -4.86 13.91 -3.33
CA ASN A 134 -4.24 14.94 -4.14
C ASN A 134 -3.24 15.83 -3.41
N VAL A 135 -2.23 16.27 -4.15
CA VAL A 135 -1.15 17.15 -3.68
C VAL A 135 -1.17 18.53 -4.33
N ASN A 136 -1.96 18.72 -5.40
CA ASN A 136 -2.12 19.99 -6.11
C ASN A 136 -3.37 20.79 -5.70
N GLY A 137 -4.17 20.27 -4.76
CA GLY A 137 -5.41 20.91 -4.29
C GLY A 137 -6.58 20.90 -5.28
N LYS A 138 -6.42 20.29 -6.46
CA LYS A 138 -7.44 20.21 -7.53
C LYS A 138 -8.13 18.84 -7.62
N GLY A 139 -7.93 17.95 -6.65
CA GLY A 139 -8.51 16.61 -6.65
C GLY A 139 -10.02 16.58 -6.41
N THR A 140 -10.64 15.43 -6.66
CA THR A 140 -12.09 15.18 -6.45
C THR A 140 -12.50 15.31 -4.98
N ILE A 141 -11.58 15.05 -4.04
CA ILE A 141 -11.72 15.38 -2.62
C ILE A 141 -10.93 16.66 -2.37
N THR A 142 -11.60 17.75 -2.06
CA THR A 142 -10.91 19.01 -1.76
C THR A 142 -10.02 18.82 -0.53
N ASN A 143 -8.72 19.15 -0.66
CA ASN A 143 -7.87 19.26 0.51
C ASN A 143 -8.52 20.22 1.49
N LYS A 144 -8.59 19.86 2.78
CA LYS A 144 -9.22 20.71 3.79
C LYS A 144 -8.57 22.09 3.69
N ALA A 145 -9.36 23.08 3.26
CA ALA A 145 -8.87 24.43 3.06
C ALA A 145 -8.27 24.92 4.38
N ALA A 146 -7.02 25.39 4.33
CA ALA A 146 -6.40 26.02 5.47
C ALA A 146 -7.27 27.20 5.90
N THR A 147 -7.71 27.17 7.15
CA THR A 147 -8.50 28.25 7.74
C THR A 147 -7.56 29.33 8.25
N VAL A 148 -8.11 30.51 8.54
CA VAL A 148 -7.37 31.59 9.23
C VAL A 148 -6.75 31.08 10.54
N SER A 149 -7.41 30.16 11.24
CA SER A 149 -6.87 29.53 12.46
C SER A 149 -5.60 28.73 12.19
N ASP A 150 -5.54 28.02 11.06
CA ASP A 150 -4.38 27.23 10.66
C ASP A 150 -3.20 28.14 10.29
N LEU A 151 -3.48 29.24 9.58
CA LEU A 151 -2.50 30.29 9.25
C LEU A 151 -1.93 30.96 10.51
N THR A 152 -2.78 31.34 11.47
CA THR A 152 -2.32 31.92 12.75
C THR A 152 -1.54 30.92 13.59
N SER A 153 -1.89 29.63 13.55
CA SER A 153 -1.18 28.55 14.26
C SER A 153 0.20 28.28 13.66
N ALA A 154 0.34 28.46 12.34
CA ALA A 154 1.62 28.41 11.63
C ALA A 154 2.49 29.68 11.81
N GLY A 155 1.97 30.71 12.50
CA GLY A 155 2.69 31.94 12.81
C GLY A 155 2.43 33.10 11.84
N ALA A 156 1.46 32.99 10.93
CA ALA A 156 1.08 34.10 10.05
C ALA A 156 0.41 35.22 10.86
N LYS A 157 0.79 36.46 10.58
CA LYS A 157 0.22 37.64 11.25
C LYS A 157 -0.61 38.45 10.27
N LEU A 158 -1.75 38.96 10.73
CA LEU A 158 -2.59 39.86 9.94
C LEU A 158 -1.83 41.17 9.67
N ASN A 159 -1.63 41.49 8.40
CA ASN A 159 -1.18 42.79 7.96
C ASN A 159 -2.39 43.73 7.90
N THR A 160 -2.44 44.68 8.83
CA THR A 160 -3.57 45.60 8.99
C THR A 160 -3.70 46.62 7.86
N THR A 161 -2.68 46.76 7.01
CA THR A 161 -2.68 47.68 5.86
C THR A 161 -3.26 47.03 4.61
N THR A 162 -2.95 45.75 4.38
CA THR A 162 -3.42 45.00 3.20
C THR A 162 -4.64 44.13 3.49
N GLY A 163 -4.94 43.87 4.78
CA GLY A 163 -5.98 42.93 5.20
C GLY A 163 -5.63 41.46 4.96
N LEU A 164 -4.39 41.16 4.56
CA LEU A 164 -3.90 39.81 4.27
C LEU A 164 -3.11 39.24 5.46
N TYR A 165 -3.05 37.92 5.59
CA TYR A 165 -2.19 37.26 6.59
C TYR A 165 -0.81 36.98 5.97
N ASP A 166 0.22 37.64 6.50
CA ASP A 166 1.60 37.48 6.04
C ASP A 166 2.32 36.45 6.93
N LEU A 167 2.88 35.42 6.30
CA LEU A 167 3.75 34.44 6.94
C LEU A 167 5.21 34.80 6.62
N LYS A 168 5.86 35.55 7.52
CA LYS A 168 7.30 35.82 7.41
C LYS A 168 8.07 34.59 7.87
N THR A 169 8.48 33.74 6.92
CA THR A 169 9.58 32.81 7.18
C THR A 169 10.84 33.67 7.26
N GLU A 170 11.36 33.88 8.47
CA GLU A 170 12.64 34.55 8.71
C GLU A 170 13.78 33.66 8.18
N ASN A 171 13.89 33.51 6.87
CA ASN A 171 15.14 33.10 6.26
C ASN A 171 15.92 34.39 6.01
N THR A 172 16.57 34.89 7.07
CA THR A 172 17.43 36.07 6.98
C THR A 172 18.43 35.83 5.87
N LEU A 173 18.31 36.58 4.77
CA LEU A 173 19.36 36.68 3.77
C LEU A 173 20.66 37.02 4.51
N LEU A 174 21.63 36.11 4.47
CA LEU A 174 22.97 36.38 4.99
C LEU A 174 23.50 37.58 4.17
N THR A 175 23.54 38.76 4.76
CA THR A 175 24.18 39.90 4.11
C THR A 175 25.68 39.62 4.03
N THR A 176 26.35 40.17 3.02
CA THR A 176 27.81 40.06 2.90
C THR A 176 28.51 40.54 4.17
N ASP A 177 27.98 41.58 4.82
CA ASP A 177 28.51 42.08 6.10
C ASP A 177 28.38 41.05 7.22
N ALA A 178 27.22 40.37 7.34
CA ALA A 178 27.02 39.31 8.32
C ALA A 178 27.83 38.03 8.03
N ALA A 179 28.20 37.79 6.76
CA ALA A 179 29.10 36.71 6.37
C ALA A 179 30.56 37.01 6.73
N PHE A 180 31.01 38.25 6.56
CA PHE A 180 32.38 38.66 6.89
C PHE A 180 32.61 38.81 8.39
N ASP A 181 31.63 39.28 9.17
CA ASP A 181 31.73 39.33 10.63
C ASP A 181 31.94 37.94 11.26
N LYS A 182 31.35 36.89 10.67
CA LYS A 182 31.54 35.50 11.11
C LYS A 182 32.88 34.90 10.70
N LEU A 183 33.61 35.51 9.76
CA LEU A 183 34.96 35.10 9.38
C LEU A 183 36.05 35.90 10.13
N GLY A 184 35.73 37.11 10.60
CA GLY A 184 36.66 37.94 11.38
C GLY A 184 36.85 37.46 12.82
N ASN A 185 35.83 36.83 13.39
CA ASN A 185 35.85 36.26 14.74
C ASN A 185 36.09 34.75 14.59
N GLY A 186 37.35 34.34 14.44
CA GLY A 186 37.71 32.94 14.18
C GLY A 186 37.40 31.99 15.35
N ASP A 187 36.15 31.51 15.41
CA ASP A 187 35.74 30.23 15.99
C ASP A 187 35.38 29.24 14.86
#